data_AF-A0A382V683-F1
#
_entry.id   AF-A0A382V683-F1
#
_cell.length_a   1.000
_cell.length_b   1.000
_cell.length_c   1.000
_cell.angle_alpha   90.00
_cell.angle_beta   90.00
_cell.angle_gamma   90.00
#
_symmetry.space_group_name_H-M   'P 1'
#
loop_
_entity.id
_entity.type
_entity.pdbx_description
1 polymer ?
#
loop_
_entity_poly.entity_id
_entity_poly.type
_entity_poly.pdbx_seq_one_letter_code
_entity_poly.pdbx_strand_id
1 'polypeptide(L)' 'MSSISELLTGNSLHKEILITAGNLAYREKLPAYVVGGYVRDMLLSRVSSDIDIMVEGDGIAFAKK' A
#
# COMPACT_ATOMS: atom_id res chain seq x y z
N MET A 1 -7.13 -4.91 -20.36
CA MET A 1 -7.71 -4.78 -19.01
C MET A 1 -6.56 -4.47 -18.09
N SER A 2 -6.52 -3.27 -17.51
CA SER A 2 -5.45 -2.88 -16.61
C SER A 2 -5.52 -3.72 -15.34
N SER A 3 -4.39 -4.20 -14.83
CA SER A 3 -4.33 -4.88 -13.54
C SER A 3 -4.63 -3.89 -12.42
N ILE A 4 -5.30 -4.33 -11.34
CA ILE A 4 -5.46 -3.50 -10.12
C ILE A 4 -4.10 -3.00 -9.64
N SER A 5 -3.04 -3.80 -9.80
CA SER A 5 -1.69 -3.38 -9.45
C SER A 5 -1.21 -2.18 -10.27
N GLU A 6 -1.54 -2.10 -11.56
CA GLU A 6 -1.14 -0.96 -12.40
C GLU A 6 -1.89 0.31 -11.98
N LEU A 7 -3.16 0.16 -11.63
CA LEU A 7 -4.01 1.25 -11.14
C LEU A 7 -3.52 1.80 -9.79
N LEU A 8 -3.12 0.93 -8.86
CA LEU A 8 -2.59 1.36 -7.55
C LEU A 8 -1.16 1.92 -7.61
N THR A 9 -0.40 1.64 -8.68
CA THR A 9 1.01 2.03 -8.83
C THR A 9 1.26 3.06 -9.94
N GLY A 10 0.19 3.69 -10.46
CA GLY A 10 0.27 4.70 -11.51
C GLY A 10 0.95 6.00 -11.08
N ASN A 11 0.96 6.30 -9.78
CA ASN A 11 1.71 7.41 -9.19
C ASN A 11 3.08 6.92 -8.71
N SER A 12 4.15 7.60 -9.10
CA SER A 12 5.54 7.20 -8.77
C SER A 12 5.82 7.18 -7.27
N LEU A 13 5.35 8.18 -6.53
CA LEU A 13 5.52 8.26 -5.08
C LEU A 13 4.74 7.15 -4.37
N HIS A 14 3.47 6.94 -4.76
CA HIS A 14 2.66 5.89 -4.14
C HIS A 14 3.25 4.51 -4.40
N LYS A 15 3.74 4.27 -5.62
CA LYS A 15 4.43 3.04 -5.98
C LYS A 15 5.64 2.79 -5.09
N GLU A 16 6.47 3.82 -4.84
CA GLU A 16 7.64 3.72 -3.97
C GLU A 16 7.25 3.33 -2.53
N ILE A 17 6.23 3.99 -1.97
CA ILE A 17 5.72 3.69 -0.62
C ILE A 17 5.22 2.25 -0.52
N LEU A 18 4.38 1.83 -1.46
CA LEU A 18 3.78 0.48 -1.46
C LEU A 18 4.84 -0.62 -1.63
N ILE A 19 5.82 -0.42 -2.52
CA ILE A 19 6.93 -1.38 -2.70
C ILE A 19 7.81 -1.42 -1.44
N THR A 20 8.08 -0.27 -0.82
CA THR A 20 8.89 -0.21 0.41
C THR A 20 8.22 -0.97 1.54
N ALA A 21 6.94 -0.72 1.78
CA ALA A 21 6.16 -1.44 2.78
C ALA A 21 6.06 -2.94 2.46
N GLY A 22 5.81 -3.31 1.21
CA GLY A 22 5.76 -4.71 0.78
C GLY A 22 7.08 -5.45 0.97
N ASN A 23 8.21 -4.80 0.67
CA ASN A 23 9.54 -5.37 0.89
C ASN A 23 9.87 -5.54 2.38
N LEU A 24 9.47 -4.57 3.22
CA LEU A 24 9.62 -4.67 4.67
C LEU A 24 8.78 -5.83 5.22
N ALA A 25 7.51 -5.90 4.84
CA ALA A 25 6.57 -6.98 5.17
C ALA A 25 7.13 -8.36 4.79
N TYR A 26 7.66 -8.49 3.57
CA TYR A 26 8.30 -9.72 3.11
C TYR A 26 9.48 -10.15 3.99
N ARG A 27 10.38 -9.22 4.35
CA ARG A 27 11.54 -9.52 5.21
C ARG A 27 11.13 -9.94 6.62
N GLU A 28 10.10 -9.29 7.15
CA GLU A 28 9.57 -9.55 8.50
C GLU A 28 8.66 -10.78 8.54
N LYS A 29 8.33 -11.37 7.39
CA LYS A 29 7.36 -12.47 7.25
C LYS A 29 5.99 -12.10 7.82
N LEU A 30 5.61 -10.83 7.67
CA LEU A 30 4.33 -10.30 8.08
C LEU A 30 3.51 -9.96 6.84
N PRO A 31 2.24 -10.38 6.76
CA PRO A 31 1.33 -9.91 5.72
C PRO A 31 1.06 -8.40 5.88
N ALA A 32 1.14 -7.67 4.77
CA ALA A 32 0.78 -6.25 4.72
C ALA A 32 -0.04 -5.93 3.46
N TYR A 33 -1.02 -5.06 3.62
CA TYR A 33 -2.03 -4.78 2.60
C TYR A 33 -2.34 -3.29 2.54
N VAL A 34 -2.44 -2.75 1.33
CA VAL A 34 -3.06 -1.44 1.13
C VAL A 34 -4.57 -1.60 1.25
N VAL A 35 -5.20 -0.75 2.07
CA VAL A 35 -6.63 -0.84 2.37
C VAL A 35 -7.28 0.55 2.33
N GLY A 36 -8.56 0.61 2.69
CA GLY A 36 -9.23 1.88 2.99
C GLY A 36 -9.59 2.73 1.76
N GLY A 37 -9.65 4.04 2.00
CA GLY A 37 -10.10 5.03 1.01
C GLY A 37 -9.24 5.04 -0.24
N TYR A 38 -7.92 4.83 -0.09
CA TYR A 38 -6.97 4.78 -1.20
C TYR A 38 -7.39 3.78 -2.28
N VAL A 39 -7.68 2.53 -1.89
CA VAL A 39 -8.04 1.46 -2.84
C VAL A 39 -9.34 1.80 -3.57
N ARG A 40 -10.36 2.25 -2.83
CA ARG A 40 -11.64 2.68 -3.41
C ARG A 40 -11.45 3.82 -4.39
N ASP A 41 -10.69 4.83 -4.01
CA ASP A 41 -10.57 6.06 -4.78
C ASP A 41 -9.75 5.83 -6.06
N MET A 42 -8.70 4.99 -6.01
CA MET A 42 -8.01 4.53 -7.22
C MET A 42 -8.96 3.76 -8.15
N LEU A 43 -9.79 2.85 -7.62
CA LEU A 43 -10.75 2.08 -8.44
C LEU A 43 -11.83 2.96 -9.07
N LEU A 44 -12.15 4.09 -8.44
CA LEU A 44 -13.09 5.10 -8.95
C LEU A 44 -12.41 6.21 -9.76
N SER A 45 -11.11 6.09 -10.08
CA SER A 45 -10.33 7.10 -10.79
C SER A 45 -10.34 8.47 -10.13
N ARG A 46 -10.31 8.50 -8.79
CA ARG A 46 -10.23 9.72 -7.96
C ARG A 46 -8.81 9.88 -7.43
N VAL A 47 -8.42 11.13 -7.17
CA VAL A 47 -7.15 11.43 -6.51
C VAL A 47 -7.26 11.10 -5.02
N SER A 48 -6.26 10.43 -4.45
CA SER A 48 -6.10 10.21 -3.01
C SER A 48 -4.73 10.72 -2.57
N SER A 49 -4.68 11.45 -1.46
CA SER A 49 -3.43 11.88 -0.81
C SER A 49 -2.97 10.91 0.28
N ASP A 50 -3.88 10.08 0.77
CA ASP A 50 -3.67 9.29 1.98
C ASP A 50 -3.58 7.80 1.58
N ILE A 51 -2.63 7.08 2.19
CA ILE A 51 -2.40 5.65 1.97
C ILE A 51 -2.46 4.94 3.33
N ASP A 52 -3.42 4.04 3.47
CA ASP A 52 -3.55 3.19 4.66
C ASP A 52 -2.94 1.81 4.38
N ILE A 53 -2.01 1.39 5.24
CA ILE A 53 -1.39 0.06 5.20
C ILE A 53 -1.80 -0.70 6.46
N MET A 54 -2.51 -1.80 6.28
CA MET A 54 -2.79 -2.77 7.34
C MET A 54 -1.67 -3.81 7.37
N VAL A 55 -1.21 -4.17 8.57
CA VAL A 55 -0.22 -5.24 8.79
C VAL A 55 -0.81 -6.25 9.76
N GLU A 56 -0.66 -7.54 9.47
CA GLU A 56 -1.03 -8.61 10.41
C GLU A 56 0.11 -8.84 11.43
N GLY A 57 0.12 -8.04 12.50
CA GLY A 57 1.15 -8.06 13.54
C GLY A 57 1.18 -6.78 14.37
N ASP A 58 2.35 -6.44 14.93
CA ASP A 58 2.56 -5.15 15.60
C ASP A 58 2.83 -4.04 14.58
N GLY A 59 1.79 -3.28 14.25
CA GLY A 59 1.87 -2.17 13.31
C GLY A 59 2.75 -1.00 13.76
N ILE A 60 2.89 -0.77 15.07
CA ILE A 60 3.73 0.32 15.59
C ILE A 60 5.20 -0.04 15.44
N ALA A 61 5.56 -1.29 15.76
CA ALA A 61 6.91 -1.78 15.55
C ALA A 61 7.27 -1.82 14.06
N PHE A 62 6.32 -2.19 13.20
CA PHE A 62 6.49 -2.17 11.75
C PHE A 62 6.77 -0.76 11.21
N ALA A 63 5.99 0.23 11.63
CA ALA A 63 6.10 1.61 11.14
C ALA A 63 7.39 2.34 11.58
N LYS A 64 8.12 1.84 12.58
CA LYS A 64 9.37 2.44 13.07
C LYS A 64 10.64 1.95 12.35
N LYS A 65 10.51 0.98 11.44
CA LYS A 65 11.63 0.38 10.69
C LYS A 65 11.75 1.00 9.31
#